data_AF-A0A3R8Y6W9-F1
#
_entry.id   AF-A0A3R8Y6W9-F1
#
_cell.length_a   1.000
_cell.length_b   1.000
_cell.length_c   1.000
_cell.angle_alpha   90.00
_cell.angle_beta   90.00
_cell.angle_gamma   90.00
#
_symmetry.space_group_name_H-M   'P 1'
#
loop_
_entity.id
_entity.type
_entity.pdbx_description
1 polymer ?
#
loop_
_entity_poly.entity_id
_entity_poly.type
_entity_poly.pdbx_seq_one_letter_code
_entity_poly.pdbx_strand_id
1 'polypeptide(L)'
;SWRNHNRVHRWVGGAMVGGASVNDPVFWLHHAFVDLCWYRWQRRHSGARYQPARPPGPVSEQYERVVARHEKLPPWDVTPDQLEDVSGIYRYA
;
A
#
# COMPACT_ATOMS: atom_id res chain seq x y z
N SER A 1 -5.07 10.21 -3.51
CA SER A 1 -3.60 10.17 -3.56
C SER A 1 -2.95 11.06 -4.65
N TRP A 2 -3.70 11.90 -5.38
CA TRP A 2 -3.19 12.73 -6.50
C TRP A 2 -2.06 13.71 -6.16
N ARG A 3 -1.92 14.12 -4.89
CA ARG A 3 -0.94 15.13 -4.45
C ARG A 3 0.37 14.55 -3.91
N ASN A 4 0.39 13.29 -3.48
CA ASN A 4 1.56 12.67 -2.82
C ASN A 4 2.23 11.68 -3.78
N HIS A 5 2.04 10.37 -3.56
CA HIS A 5 2.56 9.28 -4.38
C HIS A 5 2.50 9.57 -5.88
N ASN A 6 1.30 9.86 -6.41
CA ASN A 6 1.11 10.05 -7.85
C ASN A 6 1.83 11.30 -8.39
N ARG A 7 2.06 12.31 -7.55
CA ARG A 7 2.77 13.53 -7.96
C ARG A 7 4.26 13.25 -8.14
N VAL A 8 4.85 12.42 -7.27
CA VAL A 8 6.28 12.07 -7.37
C VAL A 8 6.53 11.23 -8.63
N HIS A 9 5.69 10.23 -8.91
CA HIS A 9 5.73 9.47 -10.17
C HIS A 9 5.74 10.38 -11.42
N ARG A 10 4.86 11.39 -11.44
CA ARG A 10 4.79 12.36 -12.56
C ARG A 10 5.94 13.34 -12.60
N TRP A 11 6.48 13.73 -11.44
CA TRP A 11 7.58 14.67 -11.34
C TRP A 11 8.90 14.06 -11.84
N VAL A 12 9.16 12.78 -11.51
CA VAL A 12 10.35 12.08 -12.03
C VAL A 12 10.27 11.91 -13.55
N GLY A 13 9.09 11.58 -14.09
CA GLY A 13 8.91 11.42 -15.53
C GLY A 13 9.45 10.08 -16.06
N GLY A 14 9.57 9.96 -17.39
CA GLY A 14 10.09 8.74 -18.02
C GLY A 14 9.28 7.48 -17.66
N ALA A 15 9.99 6.39 -17.32
CA ALA A 15 9.36 5.13 -16.90
C ALA A 15 8.46 5.32 -15.66
N MET A 16 8.79 6.25 -14.76
CA MET A 16 8.07 6.47 -13.50
C MET A 16 6.62 6.95 -13.66
N VAL A 17 6.18 7.40 -14.83
CA VAL A 17 4.82 7.90 -15.04
C VAL A 17 3.76 6.79 -15.09
N GLY A 18 4.14 5.60 -15.55
CA GLY A 18 3.21 4.52 -15.88
C GLY A 18 3.44 3.20 -15.13
N GLY A 19 2.78 2.14 -15.59
CA GLY A 19 2.94 0.79 -15.04
C GLY A 19 4.36 0.22 -15.19
N ALA A 20 5.16 0.76 -16.10
CA ALA A 20 6.57 0.42 -16.28
C ALA A 20 7.51 1.11 -15.27
N SER A 21 6.95 1.83 -14.28
CA SER A 21 7.73 2.60 -13.28
C SER A 21 8.75 1.78 -12.51
N VAL A 22 8.48 0.48 -12.30
CA VAL A 22 9.42 -0.46 -11.67
C VAL A 22 10.77 -0.59 -12.39
N ASN A 23 10.87 -0.18 -13.66
CA ASN A 23 12.12 -0.23 -14.43
C ASN A 23 13.09 0.90 -14.06
N ASP A 24 12.64 1.94 -13.35
CA ASP A 24 13.51 2.99 -12.81
C ASP A 24 13.88 2.65 -11.35
N PRO A 25 15.17 2.49 -10.99
CA PRO A 25 15.57 2.13 -9.62
C PRO A 25 15.03 3.07 -8.52
N VAL A 26 14.75 4.34 -8.85
CA VAL A 26 14.17 5.29 -7.89
C VAL A 26 12.78 4.87 -7.41
N PHE A 27 12.09 3.99 -8.15
CA PHE A 27 10.81 3.39 -7.76
C PHE A 27 10.86 2.80 -6.35
N TRP A 28 11.89 2.03 -6.04
CA TRP A 28 12.02 1.34 -4.76
C TRP A 28 12.26 2.31 -3.61
N LEU A 29 13.05 3.37 -3.83
CA LEU A 29 13.28 4.41 -2.82
C LEU A 29 12.02 5.24 -2.56
N HIS A 30 11.28 5.58 -3.62
CA HIS A 30 10.01 6.28 -3.52
C HIS A 30 8.97 5.46 -2.75
N HIS A 31 8.79 4.18 -3.08
CA HIS A 31 7.85 3.31 -2.38
C HIS A 31 8.29 2.99 -0.94
N ALA A 32 9.59 2.89 -0.65
CA ALA A 32 10.09 2.78 0.72
C ALA A 32 9.77 4.04 1.55
N PHE A 33 9.79 5.23 0.96
CA PHE A 33 9.38 6.46 1.66
C PHE A 33 7.86 6.53 1.88
N VAL A 34 7.06 6.03 0.92
CA VAL A 34 5.61 5.92 1.07
C VAL A 34 5.24 4.94 2.18
N ASP A 35 5.93 3.80 2.27
CA ASP A 35 5.78 2.84 3.36
C ASP A 35 6.18 3.46 4.71
N LEU A 36 7.31 4.17 4.79
CA LEU A 36 7.69 4.94 5.99
C LEU A 36 6.58 5.91 6.45
N CYS A 37 5.88 6.55 5.52
CA CYS A 37 4.76 7.42 5.86
C CYS A 37 3.59 6.63 6.46
N TRP A 38 3.30 5.44 5.93
CA TRP A 38 2.31 4.52 6.49
C TRP A 38 2.72 4.03 7.89
N TYR A 39 3.97 3.59 8.07
CA TYR A 39 4.53 3.19 9.36
C TYR A 39 4.38 4.30 10.42
N ARG A 40 4.73 5.54 10.07
CA ARG A 40 4.56 6.72 10.96
C ARG A 40 3.09 6.99 11.27
N TRP A 41 2.20 6.81 10.30
CA TRP A 41 0.76 6.96 10.52
C TRP A 41 0.23 5.92 11.51
N GLN A 42 0.62 4.64 11.37
CA GLN A 42 0.20 3.57 12.28
C GLN A 42 0.66 3.84 13.72
N ARG A 43 1.91 4.27 13.90
CA ARG A 43 2.43 4.66 15.23
C ARG A 43 1.64 5.80 15.88
N ARG A 44 1.12 6.73 15.08
CA ARG A 44 0.32 7.86 15.58
C ARG A 44 -1.15 7.48 15.81
N HIS A 45 -1.61 6.35 15.28
CA HIS A 45 -2.98 5.85 15.35
C HIS A 45 -3.01 4.37 15.76
N SER A 46 -2.40 4.03 16.90
CA SER A 46 -2.18 2.64 17.34
C SER A 46 -3.45 1.78 17.49
N GLY A 47 -4.61 2.39 17.65
CA GLY A 47 -5.92 1.71 17.68
C GLY A 47 -6.54 1.45 16.30
N ALA A 48 -6.03 2.08 15.23
CA ALA A 48 -6.54 1.87 13.88
C ALA A 48 -6.07 0.53 13.32
N ARG A 49 -6.86 -0.05 12.43
CA ARG A 49 -6.55 -1.28 11.68
C ARG A 49 -6.92 -1.11 10.22
N TYR A 50 -6.36 -1.95 9.36
CA TYR A 50 -6.69 -1.99 7.94
C TYR A 50 -8.20 -2.09 7.72
N GLN A 51 -8.71 -1.30 6.77
CA GLN A 51 -10.09 -1.33 6.31
C GLN A 51 -10.11 -1.56 4.78
N PRO A 52 -11.09 -2.31 4.26
CA PRO A 52 -12.22 -2.87 5.00
C PRO A 52 -11.85 -4.16 5.76
N ALA A 53 -12.37 -4.31 6.98
CA ALA A 53 -12.13 -5.51 7.79
C ALA A 53 -12.79 -6.78 7.21
N ARG A 54 -13.92 -6.61 6.50
CA ARG A 54 -14.66 -7.66 5.81
C ARG A 54 -14.94 -7.24 4.37
N PRO A 55 -15.11 -8.18 3.43
CA PRO A 55 -15.43 -7.85 2.05
C PRO A 55 -16.73 -7.03 1.99
N PRO A 56 -16.83 -6.06 1.06
CA PRO A 56 -18.11 -5.43 0.75
C PRO A 56 -19.15 -6.49 0.41
N GLY A 57 -20.42 -6.26 0.75
CA GLY A 57 -21.49 -7.21 0.42
C GLY A 57 -21.83 -7.23 -1.09
N PRO A 58 -22.57 -8.24 -1.58
CA PRO A 58 -22.86 -8.42 -3.01
C PRO A 58 -23.57 -7.26 -3.72
N VAL A 59 -24.25 -6.40 -2.96
CA VAL A 59 -24.95 -5.22 -3.50
C VAL A 59 -24.02 -4.02 -3.68
N SER A 60 -22.79 -4.08 -3.15
CA SER A 60 -21.82 -3.00 -3.26
C SER A 60 -21.17 -2.98 -4.64
N GLU A 61 -20.99 -1.78 -5.22
CA GLU A 61 -20.18 -1.58 -6.43
C GLU A 61 -18.69 -1.95 -6.25
N GLN A 62 -18.26 -2.18 -5.00
CA GLN A 62 -16.90 -2.60 -4.63
C GLN A 62 -16.80 -4.10 -4.35
N TYR A 63 -17.90 -4.86 -4.46
CA TYR A 63 -17.90 -6.31 -4.32
C TYR A 63 -16.84 -6.93 -5.23
N GLU A 64 -15.96 -7.77 -4.67
CA GLU A 64 -14.83 -8.42 -5.35
C GLU A 64 -13.79 -7.48 -6.00
N ARG A 65 -13.87 -6.17 -5.77
CA ARG A 65 -12.92 -5.17 -6.32
C ARG A 65 -11.91 -4.64 -5.31
N VAL A 66 -12.08 -4.99 -4.04
CA VAL A 66 -11.23 -4.58 -2.93
C VAL A 66 -10.86 -5.82 -2.13
N VAL A 67 -9.59 -5.96 -1.78
CA VAL A 67 -9.11 -7.03 -0.89
C VAL A 67 -9.35 -6.58 0.56
N ALA A 68 -10.20 -7.29 1.28
CA ALA A 68 -10.42 -7.05 2.70
C ALA A 68 -9.25 -7.53 3.56
N ARG A 69 -9.20 -7.08 4.82
CA ARG A 69 -8.08 -7.31 5.76
C ARG A 69 -7.60 -8.77 5.84
N HIS A 70 -8.51 -9.73 5.73
CA HIS A 70 -8.22 -11.15 5.86
C HIS A 70 -8.30 -11.92 4.54
N GLU A 71 -8.53 -11.24 3.42
CA GLU A 71 -8.47 -11.86 2.09
C GLU A 71 -7.03 -11.91 1.58
N LYS A 72 -6.76 -12.89 0.73
CA LYS A 72 -5.44 -13.06 0.11
C LYS A 72 -5.19 -11.95 -0.90
N LEU A 73 -3.96 -11.43 -0.94
CA LEU A 73 -3.47 -10.43 -1.88
C LEU A 73 -2.82 -11.12 -3.08
N PRO A 74 -3.52 -11.27 -4.24
CA PRO A 74 -2.92 -11.93 -5.39
C PRO A 74 -1.71 -11.13 -5.91
N PRO A 75 -0.69 -11.80 -6.46
CA PRO A 75 -0.58 -13.24 -6.68
C PRO A 75 -0.06 -14.04 -5.46
N TRP A 76 0.07 -13.41 -4.29
CA TRP A 76 0.71 -14.00 -3.12
C TRP A 76 -0.32 -14.62 -2.15
N ASP A 77 0.13 -15.63 -1.41
CA ASP A 77 -0.70 -16.28 -0.38
C ASP A 77 -0.61 -15.56 0.99
N VAL A 78 -0.60 -14.22 0.99
CA VAL A 78 -0.57 -13.38 2.21
C VAL A 78 -1.76 -12.42 2.28
N THR A 79 -2.12 -11.97 3.47
CA THR A 79 -3.23 -11.03 3.70
C THR A 79 -2.71 -9.64 4.13
N PRO A 80 -3.52 -8.57 3.98
CA PRO A 80 -3.17 -7.26 4.56
C PRO A 80 -2.88 -7.33 6.06
N ASP A 81 -3.61 -8.16 6.82
CA ASP A 81 -3.39 -8.38 8.25
C ASP A 81 -1.97 -8.87 8.57
N GLN A 82 -1.43 -9.78 7.75
CA GLN A 82 -0.08 -10.33 7.92
C GLN A 82 1.02 -9.31 7.58
N LEU A 83 0.69 -8.26 6.83
CA LEU A 83 1.62 -7.22 6.40
C LEU A 83 1.46 -5.90 7.17
N GLU A 84 0.42 -5.78 8.00
CA GLU A 84 0.12 -4.53 8.72
C GLU A 84 1.18 -4.22 9.80
N ASP A 85 1.74 -5.23 10.47
CA ASP A 85 2.85 -5.04 11.41
C ASP A 85 4.19 -5.40 10.77
N VAL A 86 4.86 -4.38 10.25
CA VAL A 86 6.16 -4.51 9.60
C VAL A 86 7.33 -4.64 10.59
N SER A 87 7.11 -4.41 11.88
CA SER A 87 8.19 -4.39 12.89
C SER A 87 8.83 -5.76 13.11
N GLY A 88 8.14 -6.84 12.74
CA GLY A 88 8.68 -8.20 12.71
C GLY A 88 9.54 -8.52 11.48
N ILE A 89 9.56 -7.65 10.46
CA ILE A 89 10.24 -7.87 9.18
C ILE A 89 11.43 -6.91 9.03
N TYR A 90 11.24 -5.63 9.34
CA TYR A 90 12.27 -4.59 9.23
C TYR A 90 11.99 -3.40 10.16
N ARG A 91 12.92 -2.44 10.18
CA ARG A 91 12.76 -1.15 10.87
C ARG A 91 13.26 0.01 10.02
N TYR A 92 12.60 1.14 10.16
CA TYR A 92 13.14 2.43 9.72
C TYR A 92 14.02 3.05 10.80
N ALA A 93 14.99 3.86 10.38
CA ALA A 93 15.86 4.64 11.27
C ALA A 93 15.07 5.73 12.02
#